data_AF-A0A963EJX2-F1
#
_entry.id   AF-A0A963EJX2-F1
#
_cell.length_a   1.000
_cell.length_b   1.000
_cell.length_c   1.000
_cell.angle_alpha   90.00
_cell.angle_beta   90.00
_cell.angle_gamma   90.00
#
_symmetry.space_group_name_H-M   'P 1'
#
loop_
_entity.id
_entity.type
_entity.pdbx_description
1 polymer ?
#
loop_
_entity_poly.entity_id
_entity_poly.type
_entity_poly.pdbx_seq_one_letter_code
_entity_poly.pdbx_strand_id
1 'polypeptide(L)'
;MLVRRQSGADQARAQQELLATCAAFCLPLSIVFVGKAAQQLCDIEADDSLLAMLPSTGIDSVLVDQAGAELVADRVTALPCQPLGDDELRALLQRAQHTLVI
;
A
#
# COMPACT_ATOMS: atom_id res chain seq x y z
N MET A 1 13.94 10.84 25.66
CA MET A 1 13.39 10.02 24.56
C MET A 1 13.28 10.93 23.34
N LEU A 2 14.29 10.93 22.47
CA LEU A 2 14.30 11.75 21.26
C LEU A 2 13.46 11.03 20.20
N VAL A 3 12.24 11.50 19.99
CA VAL A 3 11.41 11.09 18.85
C VAL A 3 12.11 11.64 17.61
N ARG A 4 12.96 10.82 16.98
CA ARG A 4 13.49 11.11 15.65
C ARG A 4 12.28 11.23 14.74
N ARG A 5 12.05 12.42 14.17
CA ARG A 5 11.27 12.57 12.95
C ARG A 5 11.99 11.74 11.89
N GLN A 6 11.54 10.51 11.69
CA GLN A 6 11.99 9.71 10.55
C GLN A 6 11.65 10.52 9.30
N SER A 7 12.66 10.71 8.45
CA SER A 7 12.45 11.37 7.17
C SER A 7 11.51 10.49 6.33
N GLY A 8 10.74 11.06 5.39
CA GLY A 8 9.86 10.26 4.52
C GLY A 8 10.59 9.11 3.80
N ALA A 9 11.89 9.28 3.55
CA ALA A 9 12.76 8.25 2.98
C ALA A 9 13.00 7.05 3.92
N ASP A 10 13.12 7.28 5.24
CA ASP A 10 13.29 6.20 6.22
C ASP A 10 12.02 5.33 6.33
N GLN A 11 10.84 5.97 6.23
CA GLN A 11 9.55 5.27 6.25
C GLN A 11 9.37 4.45 4.97
N ALA A 12 9.62 5.03 3.79
CA ALA A 12 9.52 4.32 2.51
C ALA A 12 10.42 3.08 2.48
N ARG A 13 11.65 3.20 2.98
CA ARG A 13 12.58 2.07 3.08
C ARG A 13 12.09 0.98 4.04
N ALA A 14 11.58 1.33 5.21
CA ALA A 14 11.04 0.35 6.16
C ALA A 14 9.83 -0.41 5.57
N GLN A 15 8.97 0.28 4.81
CA GLN A 15 7.85 -0.34 4.11
C GLN A 15 8.33 -1.31 3.01
N GLN A 16 9.35 -0.93 2.24
CA GLN A 16 9.95 -1.79 1.22
C GLN A 16 10.59 -3.05 1.83
N GLU A 17 11.37 -2.89 2.89
CA GLU A 17 12.02 -4.01 3.59
C GLU A 17 10.98 -4.99 4.14
N LEU A 18 9.87 -4.48 4.70
CA LEU A 18 8.77 -5.30 5.18
C LEU A 18 8.10 -6.07 4.03
N LEU A 19 7.76 -5.40 2.93
CA LEU A 19 7.13 -6.03 1.77
C LEU A 19 8.02 -7.09 1.13
N ALA A 20 9.32 -6.80 0.98
CA ALA A 20 10.30 -7.78 0.48
C ALA A 20 10.40 -8.99 1.41
N THR A 21 10.35 -8.78 2.73
CA THR A 21 10.33 -9.85 3.72
C THR A 21 9.06 -10.70 3.59
N CYS A 22 7.88 -10.09 3.51
CA CYS A 22 6.62 -10.80 3.35
C CYS A 22 6.57 -11.58 2.03
N ALA A 23 7.09 -10.99 0.94
CA ALA A 23 7.22 -11.63 -0.36
C ALA A 23 8.09 -12.89 -0.33
N ALA A 24 9.19 -12.86 0.43
CA ALA A 24 10.10 -13.99 0.56
C ALA A 24 9.45 -15.23 1.23
N PHE A 25 8.37 -15.03 1.99
CA PHE A 25 7.58 -16.13 2.58
C PHE A 25 6.50 -16.68 1.65
N CYS A 26 6.38 -16.17 0.42
CA CYS A 26 5.39 -16.57 -0.57
C CYS A 26 3.95 -16.55 -0.04
N LEU A 27 3.64 -15.62 0.87
CA LEU A 27 2.30 -15.44 1.40
C LEU A 27 1.46 -14.64 0.40
N PRO A 28 0.17 -14.94 0.23
CA PRO A 28 -0.73 -14.09 -0.53
C PRO A 28 -0.88 -12.75 0.20
N LEU A 29 -0.50 -11.66 -0.48
CA LEU A 29 -0.51 -10.31 0.09
C LEU A 29 -1.48 -9.42 -0.67
N SER A 30 -2.29 -8.68 0.08
CA SER A 30 -3.09 -7.57 -0.45
C SER A 30 -2.60 -6.28 0.20
N ILE A 31 -2.36 -5.25 -0.60
CA ILE A 31 -2.05 -3.92 -0.10
C ILE A 31 -3.30 -3.06 -0.19
N VAL A 32 -3.64 -2.37 0.90
CA VAL A 32 -4.78 -1.46 0.96
C VAL A 32 -4.27 -0.05 1.26
N PHE A 33 -4.54 0.89 0.36
CA PHE A 33 -4.31 2.32 0.59
C PHE A 33 -5.57 2.94 1.20
N VAL A 34 -5.42 3.60 2.36
CA VAL A 34 -6.55 4.18 3.11
C VAL A 34 -6.46 5.71 3.11
N GLY A 35 -7.53 6.38 2.70
CA GLY A 35 -7.65 7.83 2.64
C GLY A 35 -6.49 8.49 1.91
N LYS A 36 -5.79 9.41 2.57
CA LYS A 36 -4.69 10.18 1.97
C LYS A 36 -3.50 9.31 1.51
N ALA A 37 -3.34 8.10 2.03
CA ALA A 37 -2.30 7.19 1.57
C ALA A 37 -2.45 6.86 0.08
N ALA A 38 -3.66 6.90 -0.47
CA ALA A 38 -3.92 6.68 -1.89
C ALA A 38 -3.17 7.68 -2.80
N GLN A 39 -2.79 8.85 -2.30
CA GLN A 39 -1.98 9.81 -3.07
C GLN A 39 -0.62 9.24 -3.49
N GLN A 40 -0.08 8.28 -2.74
CA GLN A 40 1.17 7.60 -3.10
C GLN A 40 1.03 6.88 -4.45
N LEU A 41 -0.17 6.34 -4.77
CA LEU A 41 -0.44 5.70 -6.06
C LEU A 41 -0.24 6.63 -7.25
N CYS A 42 -0.33 7.95 -7.05
CA CYS A 42 -0.17 8.93 -8.11
C CYS A 42 1.25 9.49 -8.23
N ASP A 43 2.19 9.02 -7.41
CA ASP A 43 3.58 9.48 -7.41
C ASP A 43 4.43 8.58 -8.33
N ILE A 44 4.33 8.84 -9.64
CA ILE A 44 4.84 7.98 -10.71
C ILE A 44 6.34 8.21 -10.98
N GLU A 45 6.92 9.31 -10.48
CA GLU A 45 8.29 9.73 -10.81
C GLU A 45 9.36 9.27 -9.81
N ALA A 46 8.99 8.58 -8.74
CA ALA A 46 9.95 8.07 -7.78
C ALA A 46 10.52 6.72 -8.26
N ASP A 47 11.73 6.73 -8.84
CA ASP A 47 12.49 5.51 -9.22
C ASP A 47 12.70 4.54 -8.03
N ASP A 48 12.66 5.05 -6.79
CA ASP A 48 12.71 4.28 -5.54
C ASP A 48 11.31 4.07 -4.93
N SER A 49 10.25 4.16 -5.72
CA SER A 49 8.87 4.01 -5.24
C SER A 49 8.60 2.57 -4.79
N LEU A 50 7.99 2.41 -3.61
CA LEU A 50 7.40 1.15 -3.15
C LEU A 50 6.53 0.50 -4.23
N LEU A 51 5.87 1.30 -5.08
CA LEU A 51 5.00 0.83 -6.16
C LEU A 51 5.76 0.09 -7.26
N ALA A 52 7.00 0.49 -7.57
CA ALA A 52 7.82 -0.18 -8.57
C ALA A 52 8.20 -1.62 -8.16
N MET A 53 8.26 -1.89 -6.85
CA MET A 53 8.59 -3.21 -6.31
C MET A 53 7.39 -4.17 -6.31
N LEU A 54 6.16 -3.67 -6.23
CA LEU A 54 4.96 -4.50 -5.97
C LEU A 54 4.68 -5.60 -7.01
N PRO A 55 4.89 -5.40 -8.32
CA PRO A 55 4.72 -6.46 -9.31
C PRO A 55 5.66 -7.66 -9.09
N SER A 56 6.79 -7.46 -8.40
CA SER A 56 7.80 -8.49 -8.20
C SER A 56 7.68 -9.25 -6.87
N THR A 57 6.79 -8.80 -5.97
CA THR A 57 6.72 -9.27 -4.57
C THR A 57 5.59 -10.26 -4.28
N GLY A 58 4.91 -10.78 -5.32
CA GLY A 58 3.82 -11.76 -5.13
C GLY A 58 2.55 -11.16 -4.51
N ILE A 59 2.33 -9.85 -4.69
CA ILE A 59 1.11 -9.19 -4.26
C ILE A 59 -0.02 -9.56 -5.22
N ASP A 60 -1.11 -10.06 -4.65
CA ASP A 60 -2.28 -10.50 -5.41
C ASP A 60 -3.15 -9.32 -5.86
N SER A 61 -3.23 -8.27 -5.03
CA SER A 61 -4.11 -7.13 -5.29
C SER A 61 -3.66 -5.85 -4.61
N VAL A 62 -3.73 -4.74 -5.36
CA VAL A 62 -3.63 -3.38 -4.83
C VAL A 62 -5.05 -2.80 -4.73
N LEU A 63 -5.44 -2.43 -3.51
CA LEU A 63 -6.78 -2.01 -3.17
C LEU A 63 -6.75 -0.58 -2.59
N VAL A 64 -7.84 0.15 -2.75
CA VAL A 64 -8.00 1.49 -2.17
C VAL A 64 -9.37 1.60 -1.51
N ASP A 65 -9.44 2.22 -0.33
CA ASP A 65 -10.73 2.50 0.31
C ASP A 65 -11.53 3.55 -0.46
N GLN A 66 -12.81 3.72 -0.13
CA GLN A 66 -13.69 4.67 -0.81
C GLN A 66 -13.12 6.11 -0.79
N ALA A 67 -12.63 6.58 0.37
CA ALA A 67 -12.06 7.92 0.49
C ALA A 67 -10.79 8.09 -0.36
N GLY A 68 -9.94 7.08 -0.42
CA GLY A 68 -8.75 7.07 -1.27
C GLY A 68 -9.11 7.02 -2.76
N ALA A 69 -10.13 6.25 -3.14
CA ALA A 69 -10.62 6.16 -4.51
C ALA A 69 -11.06 7.54 -5.04
N GLU A 70 -11.80 8.30 -4.23
CA GLU A 70 -12.21 9.66 -4.56
C GLU A 70 -11.01 10.61 -4.77
N LEU A 71 -9.92 10.41 -4.04
CA LEU A 71 -8.69 11.22 -4.17
C LEU A 71 -7.88 10.92 -5.44
N VAL A 72 -8.06 9.74 -6.05
CA VAL A 72 -7.28 9.29 -7.21
C VAL A 72 -8.11 9.05 -8.47
N ALA A 73 -9.44 9.21 -8.41
CA ALA A 73 -10.37 8.88 -9.50
C ALA A 73 -10.00 9.49 -10.87
N ASP A 74 -9.53 10.74 -10.87
CA ASP A 74 -9.16 11.48 -12.10
C ASP A 74 -7.63 11.54 -12.32
N ARG A 75 -6.86 10.73 -11.60
CA ARG A 75 -5.39 10.76 -11.63
C ARG A 75 -4.84 9.49 -12.27
N VAL A 76 -3.72 9.63 -12.97
CA VAL A 76 -2.95 8.47 -13.40
C VAL A 76 -2.31 7.83 -12.18
N THR A 77 -2.56 6.55 -11.97
CA THR A 77 -1.92 5.76 -10.91
C THR A 77 -0.77 4.95 -11.50
N ALA A 78 0.30 4.76 -10.71
CA ALA A 78 1.46 3.96 -11.10
C ALA A 78 1.13 2.46 -11.18
N LEU A 79 0.08 2.01 -10.48
CA LEU A 79 -0.41 0.64 -10.52
C LEU A 79 -1.94 0.59 -10.68
N PRO A 80 -2.48 -0.45 -11.33
CA PRO A 80 -3.92 -0.73 -11.28
C PRO A 80 -4.35 -0.96 -9.84
N CYS A 81 -5.32 -0.19 -9.36
CA CYS A 81 -5.90 -0.35 -8.02
C CYS A 81 -7.41 -0.57 -8.12
N GLN A 82 -7.96 -1.40 -7.23
CA GLN A 82 -9.40 -1.64 -7.15
C GLN A 82 -10.00 -0.88 -5.96
N PRO A 83 -11.08 -0.11 -6.16
CA PRO A 83 -11.79 0.51 -5.05
C PRO A 83 -12.51 -0.57 -4.22
N LEU A 84 -12.49 -0.38 -2.90
CA LEU A 84 -13.20 -1.17 -1.91
C LEU A 84 -14.25 -0.29 -1.22
N GLY A 85 -15.46 -0.80 -1.12
CA GLY A 85 -16.46 -0.24 -0.21
C GLY A 85 -16.11 -0.51 1.26
N ASP A 86 -16.68 0.28 2.17
CA ASP A 86 -16.45 0.14 3.62
C ASP A 86 -16.77 -1.28 4.14
N ASP A 87 -17.84 -1.90 3.61
CA ASP A 87 -18.23 -3.26 3.99
C ASP A 87 -17.23 -4.30 3.49
N GLU A 88 -16.68 -4.12 2.30
CA GLU A 88 -15.68 -5.02 1.72
C GLU A 88 -14.34 -4.89 2.44
N LEU A 89 -13.93 -3.66 2.78
CA LEU A 89 -12.75 -3.42 3.60
C LEU A 89 -12.89 -4.08 4.96
N ARG A 90 -14.06 -3.93 5.61
CA ARG A 90 -14.35 -4.58 6.89
C ARG A 90 -14.27 -6.10 6.77
N ALA A 91 -14.88 -6.68 5.74
CA ALA A 91 -14.84 -8.11 5.49
C ALA A 91 -13.39 -8.60 5.23
N LEU A 92 -12.60 -7.84 4.47
CA LEU A 92 -11.20 -8.15 4.19
C LEU A 92 -10.37 -8.15 5.48
N LEU A 93 -10.53 -7.13 6.33
CA LEU A 93 -9.86 -7.04 7.62
C LEU A 93 -10.26 -8.16 8.59
N GLN A 94 -11.51 -8.63 8.53
CA GLN A 94 -11.98 -9.76 9.34
C GLN A 94 -11.44 -11.12 8.87
N ARG A 95 -11.22 -11.30 7.57
CA ARG A 95 -10.66 -12.54 7.00
C ARG A 95 -9.15 -12.60 7.10
N ALA A 96 -8.48 -11.45 7.13
CA ALA A 96 -7.03 -11.37 7.21
C ALA A 96 -6.55 -12.03 8.52
N GLN A 97 -5.66 -13.02 8.41
CA GLN A 97 -5.04 -13.64 9.59
C GLN A 97 -4.10 -12.65 10.30
N HIS A 98 -3.50 -11.74 9.53
CA HIS A 98 -2.58 -10.73 10.00
C HIS A 98 -2.82 -9.42 9.24
N THR A 99 -2.83 -8.30 9.97
CA THR A 99 -2.92 -6.95 9.40
C THR A 99 -1.71 -6.15 9.87
N LEU A 100 -0.96 -5.61 8.92
CA LEU A 100 0.19 -4.74 9.16
C LEU A 100 -0.20 -3.32 8.75
N VAL A 101 0.02 -2.36 9.66
CA VAL A 101 -0.25 -0.93 9.42
C VAL A 101 1.08 -0.20 9.47
N ILE A 102 1.41 0.50 8.38
CA ILE A 102 2.72 1.10 8.10
C ILE A 102 2.62 2.46 7.44
#